data_AF-A0A2V7B0E0-F1
#
_entry.id   AF-A0A2V7B0E0-F1
#
_cell.length_a   1.000
_cell.length_b   1.000
_cell.length_c   1.000
_cell.angle_alpha   90.00
_cell.angle_beta   90.00
_cell.angle_gamma   90.00
#
_symmetry.space_group_name_H-M   'P 1'
#
loop_
_entity.id
_entity.type
_entity.pdbx_description
1 polymer ?
#
loop_
_entity_poly.entity_id
_entity_poly.type
_entity_poly.pdbx_seq_one_letter_code
_entity_poly.pdbx_strand_id
1 'polypeptide(L)'
;MARALYVPAAMRLPLSSAIASTAPPPLSPGYHGAVSDFKRRLIEATLHQMRGNRTHTARVLGLQRTYLLRLIRELGVAAPPPPPRRRSGVEPALMPTRPR
;
A
#
# COMPACT_ATOMS: atom_id res chain seq x y z
N MET A 1 -37.55 67.93 11.54
CA MET A 1 -36.20 67.87 10.94
C MET A 1 -35.32 67.09 11.91
N ALA A 2 -34.59 66.01 11.64
CA ALA A 2 -34.32 65.20 10.46
C ALA A 2 -34.11 63.74 10.98
N ARG A 3 -34.70 62.72 10.33
CA ARG A 3 -34.48 61.31 10.70
C ARG A 3 -33.16 60.86 10.05
N ALA A 4 -32.17 60.54 10.88
CA ALA A 4 -30.93 59.92 10.43
C ALA A 4 -31.24 58.54 9.83
N LEU A 5 -30.88 58.36 8.56
CA LEU A 5 -30.96 57.09 7.85
C LEU A 5 -29.84 56.17 8.36
N TYR A 6 -30.25 55.03 8.91
CA TYR A 6 -29.40 53.90 9.23
C TYR A 6 -28.95 53.22 7.93
N VAL A 7 -27.64 53.12 7.70
CA VAL A 7 -27.04 52.33 6.62
C VAL A 7 -25.94 51.44 7.24
N PRO A 8 -26.16 50.12 7.38
CA PRO A 8 -25.09 49.23 7.80
C PRO A 8 -24.17 48.97 6.61
N ALA A 9 -22.93 49.45 6.71
CA ALA A 9 -21.88 49.19 5.73
C ALA A 9 -21.63 47.67 5.67
N ALA A 10 -21.94 47.12 4.51
CA ALA A 10 -21.95 45.71 4.19
C ALA A 10 -20.65 44.99 4.55
N MET A 11 -20.83 43.80 5.12
CA MET A 11 -19.86 42.73 5.27
C MET A 11 -19.23 42.43 3.89
N ARG A 12 -18.04 42.98 3.64
CA ARG A 12 -17.23 42.66 2.45
C ARG A 12 -16.55 41.31 2.69
N LEU A 13 -17.24 40.23 2.33
CA LEU A 13 -16.60 38.93 2.18
C LEU A 13 -15.62 39.02 0.99
N PRO A 14 -14.33 38.69 1.17
CA PRO A 14 -13.46 38.53 0.02
C PRO A 14 -13.90 37.25 -0.70
N LEU A 15 -14.48 37.41 -1.89
CA LEU A 15 -14.65 36.31 -2.83
C LEU A 15 -13.23 35.92 -3.27
N SER A 16 -12.58 35.07 -2.47
CA SER A 16 -11.30 34.48 -2.82
C SER A 16 -11.56 33.55 -3.99
N SER A 17 -11.36 34.10 -5.20
CA SER A 17 -11.38 33.34 -6.44
C SER A 17 -10.21 32.37 -6.38
N ALA A 18 -10.46 31.18 -5.83
CA ALA A 18 -9.60 30.03 -6.05
C ALA A 18 -9.68 29.73 -7.54
N ILE A 19 -8.73 30.28 -8.30
CA ILE A 19 -8.37 29.76 -9.61
C ILE A 19 -8.06 28.28 -9.40
N ALA A 20 -9.05 27.45 -9.70
CA ALA A 20 -8.90 26.01 -9.76
C ALA A 20 -7.77 25.77 -10.76
N SER A 21 -6.61 25.37 -10.23
CA SER A 21 -5.47 24.99 -11.05
C SER A 21 -5.95 23.93 -12.02
N THR A 22 -6.07 24.30 -13.30
CA THR A 22 -6.39 23.38 -14.40
C THR A 22 -5.18 22.51 -14.73
N ALA A 23 -4.46 22.04 -13.71
CA ALA A 23 -3.50 20.98 -13.88
C ALA A 23 -4.29 19.81 -14.51
N PRO A 24 -3.90 19.32 -15.70
CA PRO A 24 -4.56 18.19 -16.29
C PRO A 24 -4.61 17.09 -15.24
N PRO A 25 -5.76 16.44 -15.01
CA PRO A 25 -5.84 15.37 -14.04
C PRO A 25 -4.71 14.39 -14.36
N PRO A 26 -3.95 13.93 -13.35
CA PRO A 26 -2.83 13.02 -13.58
C PRO A 26 -3.35 11.91 -14.49
N LEU A 27 -2.72 11.78 -15.67
CA LEU A 27 -3.17 10.90 -16.75
C LEU A 27 -3.52 9.56 -16.11
N SER A 28 -4.82 9.25 -16.06
CA SER A 28 -5.27 8.05 -15.36
C SER A 28 -4.53 6.88 -15.97
N PRO A 29 -3.93 6.01 -15.15
CA PRO A 29 -3.17 4.89 -15.67
C PRO A 29 -4.09 4.14 -16.63
N GLY A 30 -3.65 3.99 -17.88
CA GLY A 30 -4.41 3.24 -18.88
C GLY A 30 -4.73 1.84 -18.36
N TYR A 31 -5.57 1.08 -19.06
CA TYR A 31 -6.07 -0.22 -18.62
C TYR A 31 -5.04 -1.10 -17.88
N HIS A 32 -3.84 -1.27 -18.45
CA HIS A 32 -2.77 -2.06 -17.83
C HIS A 32 -2.29 -1.52 -16.48
N GLY A 33 -2.22 -0.20 -16.32
CA GLY A 33 -1.85 0.43 -15.06
C GLY A 33 -2.96 0.30 -14.02
N ALA A 34 -4.23 0.48 -14.40
CA ALA A 34 -5.36 0.26 -13.51
C ALA A 34 -5.42 -1.21 -13.03
N VAL A 35 -5.22 -2.17 -13.93
CA VAL A 35 -5.17 -3.60 -13.60
C VAL A 35 -3.96 -3.93 -12.71
N SER A 36 -2.81 -3.29 -12.96
CA SER A 36 -1.61 -3.48 -12.14
C SER A 36 -1.79 -2.93 -10.73
N ASP A 37 -2.42 -1.76 -10.60
CA ASP A 37 -2.75 -1.15 -9.30
C ASP A 37 -3.76 -1.99 -8.51
N PHE A 38 -4.81 -2.49 -9.18
CA PHE A 38 -5.75 -3.43 -8.57
C PHE A 38 -5.05 -4.69 -8.04
N LYS A 39 -4.21 -5.34 -8.86
CA LYS A 39 -3.44 -6.51 -8.45
C LYS A 39 -2.53 -6.19 -7.25
N ARG A 40 -1.88 -5.03 -7.25
CA ARG A 40 -1.01 -4.58 -6.15
C ARG A 40 -1.80 -4.51 -4.84
N ARG A 41 -2.92 -3.79 -4.84
CA ARG A 41 -3.78 -3.61 -3.66
C ARG A 41 -4.36 -4.92 -3.16
N LEU A 42 -4.79 -5.80 -4.06
CA LEU A 42 -5.32 -7.11 -3.70
C LEU A 42 -4.27 -7.98 -2.99
N ILE A 43 -3.05 -8.03 -3.55
CA ILE A 43 -1.95 -8.81 -2.96
C ILE A 43 -1.55 -8.21 -1.62
N GLU A 44 -1.45 -6.89 -1.51
CA GLU A 44 -1.12 -6.17 -0.28
C GLU A 44 -2.13 -6.46 0.83
N ALA A 45 -3.42 -6.26 0.57
CA ALA A 45 -4.48 -6.53 1.54
C ALA A 45 -4.49 -7.98 2.01
N THR A 46 -4.25 -8.93 1.09
CA THR A 46 -4.22 -10.35 1.44
C THR A 46 -2.96 -10.70 2.25
N LEU A 47 -1.80 -10.11 1.93
CA LEU A 47 -0.59 -10.28 2.73
C LEU A 47 -0.77 -9.75 4.15
N HIS A 48 -1.44 -8.61 4.32
CA HIS A 48 -1.77 -8.08 5.64
C HIS A 48 -2.69 -9.02 6.42
N GLN A 49 -3.76 -9.52 5.80
CA GLN A 49 -4.68 -10.49 6.43
C GLN A 49 -3.95 -11.78 6.84
N MET A 50 -3.04 -12.28 6.00
CA MET A 50 -2.26 -13.49 6.29
C MET A 50 -0.99 -13.22 7.12
N ARG A 51 -0.83 -12.03 7.71
CA ARG A 51 0.31 -11.63 8.55
C ARG A 51 1.67 -11.88 7.87
N GLY A 52 1.76 -11.62 6.57
CA GLY A 52 2.98 -11.82 5.77
C GLY A 52 3.31 -13.27 5.41
N ASN A 53 2.43 -14.24 5.69
CA ASN A 53 2.64 -15.63 5.30
C ASN A 53 2.41 -15.86 3.79
N ARG A 54 3.46 -15.61 3.00
CA ARG A 54 3.43 -15.68 1.53
C ARG A 54 2.97 -17.03 0.96
N THR A 55 3.29 -18.15 1.63
CA THR A 55 2.84 -19.47 1.17
C THR A 55 1.33 -19.61 1.32
N HIS A 56 0.79 -19.12 2.43
CA HIS A 56 -0.64 -19.16 2.68
C HIS A 56 -1.40 -18.15 1.82
N THR A 57 -0.88 -16.93 1.66
CA THR A 57 -1.40 -15.92 0.73
C THR A 57 -1.51 -16.47 -0.70
N ALA A 58 -0.47 -17.15 -1.20
CA ALA A 58 -0.51 -17.75 -2.53
C ALA A 58 -1.65 -18.76 -2.68
N ARG A 59 -1.86 -19.62 -1.67
CA ARG A 59 -2.96 -20.60 -1.66
C ARG A 59 -4.33 -19.92 -1.64
N VAL A 60 -4.51 -18.89 -0.82
CA VAL A 60 -5.77 -18.13 -0.73
C VAL A 60 -6.11 -17.43 -2.04
N LEU A 61 -5.10 -16.87 -2.71
CA LEU A 61 -5.26 -16.23 -4.03
C LEU A 61 -5.36 -17.24 -5.19
N GLY A 62 -5.21 -18.54 -4.93
CA GLY A 62 -5.19 -19.57 -5.99
C GLY A 62 -3.96 -19.47 -6.91
N LEU A 63 -2.88 -18.84 -6.45
CA LEU A 63 -1.66 -18.64 -7.22
C LEU A 63 -0.55 -19.61 -6.81
N GLN A 64 0.32 -19.94 -7.77
CA GLN A 64 1.58 -20.57 -7.42
C GLN A 64 2.45 -19.59 -6.62
N ARG A 65 3.12 -20.09 -5.57
CA ARG A 65 3.97 -19.26 -4.70
C ARG A 65 5.07 -18.52 -5.46
N THR A 66 5.68 -19.15 -6.45
CA THR A 66 6.71 -18.54 -7.33
C THR A 66 6.13 -17.36 -8.10
N TYR A 67 4.93 -17.51 -8.65
CA TYR A 67 4.25 -16.44 -9.37
C TYR A 67 3.86 -15.28 -8.45
N LEU A 68 3.37 -15.55 -7.24
CA LEU A 68 3.11 -14.50 -6.24
C LEU A 68 4.39 -13.69 -5.93
N LEU A 69 5.53 -14.37 -5.73
CA LEU A 69 6.80 -13.69 -5.46
C LEU A 69 7.25 -12.83 -6.65
N ARG A 70 7.01 -13.30 -7.87
CA ARG A 70 7.27 -12.53 -9.08
C ARG A 70 6.39 -11.27 -9.12
N LEU A 71 5.09 -11.41 -8.88
CA LEU A 71 4.14 -10.28 -8.84
C LEU A 71 4.50 -9.25 -7.76
N ILE A 72 4.92 -9.68 -6.57
CA ILE A 72 5.33 -8.77 -5.49
C ILE A 72 6.50 -7.88 -5.94
N ARG A 73 7.45 -8.45 -6.69
CA ARG A 73 8.62 -7.71 -7.22
C ARG A 73 8.24 -6.80 -8.38
N GLU A 74 7.44 -7.30 -9.33
CA GLU A 74 7.04 -6.55 -10.52
C GLU A 74 6.09 -5.39 -10.20
N LEU A 75 5.21 -5.56 -9.21
CA LEU A 75 4.20 -4.56 -8.84
C LEU A 75 4.64 -3.65 -7.67
N GLY A 76 5.82 -3.88 -7.09
CA GLY A 76 6.33 -3.10 -5.96
C GLY A 76 5.43 -3.15 -4.72
N VAL A 77 4.85 -4.32 -4.41
CA VAL A 77 3.94 -4.47 -3.26
C VAL A 77 4.71 -4.26 -1.95
N ALA A 78 4.21 -3.37 -1.09
CA ALA A 78 4.70 -3.19 0.28
C ALA A 78 4.31 -4.39 1.16
N ALA A 79 5.01 -5.51 0.99
CA ALA A 79 4.76 -6.69 1.81
C ALA A 79 5.32 -6.49 3.23
N PRO A 80 4.53 -6.75 4.30
CA PRO A 80 5.09 -6.79 5.65
C PRO A 80 6.26 -7.80 5.70
N PRO A 81 7.31 -7.52 6.49
CA PRO A 81 8.48 -8.38 6.58
C PRO A 81 8.06 -9.80 6.94
N PRO A 82 8.58 -10.83 6.26
CA PRO A 82 8.18 -12.21 6.54
C PRO A 82 8.55 -12.54 7.99
N PRO A 83 7.72 -13.32 8.71
CA PRO A 83 8.06 -13.73 10.07
C PRO A 83 9.43 -14.41 10.06
N PRO A 84 10.27 -14.19 11.08
CA PRO A 84 11.60 -14.77 11.15
C PRO A 84 11.45 -16.28 11.04
N ARG A 85 12.00 -16.85 9.97
CA ARG A 85 12.06 -18.30 9.84
C ARG A 85 12.92 -18.76 10.99
N ARG A 86 12.36 -19.56 11.91
CA ARG A 86 13.16 -20.45 12.75
C ARG A 86 13.94 -21.31 11.77
N ARG A 87 15.16 -20.86 11.44
CA ARG A 87 16.17 -21.67 10.82
C ARG A 87 16.38 -22.74 11.86
N SER A 88 15.75 -23.90 11.66
CA SER A 88 16.03 -25.09 12.45
C SER A 88 17.52 -25.23 12.41
N GLY A 89 18.15 -24.92 13.54
CA GLY A 89 19.56 -25.18 13.74
C GLY A 89 19.70 -26.67 13.53
N VAL A 90 20.29 -27.06 12.41
CA VAL A 90 21.28 -28.12 12.47
C VAL A 90 22.38 -27.52 13.34
N GLU A 91 22.20 -27.65 14.66
CA GLU A 91 23.34 -27.60 15.56
C GLU A 91 24.23 -28.76 15.09
N PRO A 92 25.47 -28.53 14.63
CA PRO A 92 26.39 -29.62 14.41
C PRO A 92 26.68 -30.18 15.79
N ALA A 93 25.85 -31.14 16.21
CA ALA A 93 26.00 -31.86 17.45
C ALA A 93 27.42 -32.42 17.45
N LEU A 94 28.21 -31.82 18.31
CA LEU A 94 29.56 -32.16 18.69
C LEU A 94 29.72 -33.69 18.63
N MET A 95 30.48 -34.19 17.66
CA MET A 95 30.87 -35.60 17.62
C MET A 95 31.98 -35.78 18.67
N PRO A 96 31.78 -36.51 19.78
CA PRO A 96 32.90 -36.87 20.64
C PRO A 96 33.77 -37.87 19.89
N THR A 97 34.99 -37.47 19.57
CA THR A 97 36.04 -38.35 19.05
C THR A 97 36.26 -39.47 20.06
N ARG A 98 35.98 -40.72 19.66
CA ARG A 98 36.36 -41.90 20.45
C ARG A 98 37.88 -42.08 20.35
N PRO A 99 38.64 -42.16 21.46
CA PRO A 99 40.02 -42.61 21.41
C PRO A 99 40.08 -44.13 21.16
N ARG A 100 41.11 -44.55 20.41
CA ARG A 100 41.44 -45.94 20.09
C ARG A 100 42.13 -46.64 21.26
#